data_AF-A0A3D0D343-F1
#
_entry.id   AF-A0A3D0D343-F1
#
_cell.length_a   1.000
_cell.length_b   1.000
_cell.length_c   1.000
_cell.angle_alpha   90.00
_cell.angle_beta   90.00
_cell.angle_gamma   90.00
#
_symmetry.space_group_name_H-M   'P 1'
#
loop_
_entity.id
_entity.type
_entity.pdbx_description
1 polymer ?
#
loop_
_entity_poly.entity_id
_entity_poly.type
_entity_poly.pdbx_seq_one_letter_code
_entity_poly.pdbx_strand_id
1 'polypeptide(L)'
;MENYETFDSSPITESSSGYVVGATPFATRTKRLRGVEFETIIFDEASQITLPLAVMGMLAGKRFVFIGDQKQLPPVLMTRFGSRADPGPDFWVLHDDGRSLLLKVSAGTVEEARAASQPNFFQSLLGKSAAATIGVAERETLLAFVARVAGARDLATAVAFPNVSEADLRKAVASGIVYAGKETLAPERFRSWIDAQLSSPLSGDAIVALRKAMAPEVVIPAHFTVRSTLERNIDAQLADYLLDYDQEWAVKLDLDLSQDAESTAKEFGPRLVNGVAGSGKSLILLYRANLLRQLYPDKRILVITHNRALIGDLEGRYLDLSGGDRTVEWRTFQGWCASYWPAHRCYFSFADIYAKVERNLRKLPPGIDVYDPPDDQKIALALDLAEIAAWHGITLFTCAEDFSAVGPIQRGSCVDKEILDLLWPEKARKMKLSSNRGKCGCYDSRDIGAYDTCPHGCIYCYVVLNRPLALKNYREHDPDHDALIKRGPKQSPASVASDP
;
A
#
# COMPACT_ATOMS: atom_id res chain seq x y z
N MET A 1 15.89 2.37 11.91
CA MET A 1 14.88 3.05 12.74
C MET A 1 13.98 1.95 13.28
N GLU A 2 13.83 1.86 14.59
CA GLU A 2 12.81 0.99 15.17
C GLU A 2 11.43 1.52 14.79
N ASN A 3 10.57 0.63 14.27
CA ASN A 3 9.21 0.97 13.89
C ASN A 3 8.28 0.51 15.00
N TYR A 4 7.60 1.45 15.65
CA TYR A 4 6.62 1.16 16.70
C TYR A 4 5.20 1.16 16.12
N GLU A 5 4.39 0.17 16.50
CA GLU A 5 3.00 0.08 16.02
C GLU A 5 2.10 1.15 16.66
N THR A 6 2.40 1.57 17.88
CA THR A 6 1.66 2.60 18.64
C THR A 6 2.61 3.58 19.31
N PHE A 7 2.13 4.79 19.57
CA PHE A 7 2.90 5.78 20.32
C PHE A 7 3.33 5.27 21.69
N ASP A 8 2.45 4.61 22.43
CA ASP A 8 2.72 4.12 23.79
C ASP A 8 3.83 3.08 23.87
N SER A 9 4.06 2.33 22.78
CA SER A 9 5.15 1.36 22.66
C SER A 9 6.51 1.99 22.32
N SER A 10 6.54 3.30 22.05
CA SER A 10 7.76 4.02 21.70
C SER A 10 8.49 4.51 22.96
N PRO A 11 9.83 4.48 23.01
CA PRO A 11 10.62 5.04 24.11
C PRO A 11 10.46 6.56 24.26
N ILE A 12 9.79 7.22 23.31
CA ILE A 12 9.43 8.64 23.38
C ILE A 12 8.48 8.92 24.56
N THR A 13 7.64 7.97 24.96
CA THR A 13 6.71 8.16 26.10
C THR A 13 7.40 8.27 27.44
N GLU A 14 8.61 7.72 27.56
CA GLU A 14 9.45 7.79 28.77
C GLU A 14 10.39 9.00 28.76
N SER A 15 10.40 9.78 27.67
CA SER A 15 11.25 10.97 27.54
C SER A 15 10.73 12.13 28.37
N SER A 16 11.58 12.69 29.23
CA SER A 16 11.32 13.93 29.97
C SER A 16 11.60 15.21 29.16
N SER A 17 12.14 15.06 27.94
CA SER A 17 12.41 16.17 27.00
C SER A 17 11.34 16.25 25.91
N GLY A 18 11.19 17.43 25.30
CA GLY A 18 10.30 17.62 24.16
C GLY A 18 10.69 16.75 22.97
N TYR A 19 9.70 16.27 22.22
CA TYR A 19 9.88 15.35 21.11
C TYR A 19 9.26 15.90 19.81
N VAL A 20 9.70 15.35 18.68
CA VAL A 20 9.13 15.64 17.35
C VAL A 20 8.69 14.33 16.72
N VAL A 21 7.45 14.28 16.24
CA VAL A 21 6.91 13.14 15.50
C VAL A 21 6.66 13.57 14.05
N GLY A 22 7.31 12.90 13.11
CA GLY A 22 6.96 13.01 11.69
C GLY A 22 5.88 12.01 11.34
N ALA A 23 4.71 12.47 10.91
CA ALA A 23 3.59 11.60 10.52
C ALA A 23 2.66 12.27 9.51
N THR A 24 1.93 11.46 8.76
CA THR A 24 0.83 11.98 7.93
C THR A 24 -0.33 12.42 8.84
N PRO A 25 -1.13 13.43 8.46
CA PRO A 25 -2.24 13.90 9.29
C PRO A 25 -3.24 12.81 9.67
N PHE A 26 -3.45 11.83 8.79
CA PHE A 26 -4.33 10.68 9.04
C PHE A 26 -3.84 9.81 10.21
N ALA A 27 -2.54 9.69 10.45
CA ALA A 27 -1.98 8.86 11.52
C ALA A 27 -2.46 9.28 12.91
N THR A 28 -2.87 10.55 13.08
CA THR A 28 -3.49 11.08 14.31
C THR A 28 -4.85 10.43 14.64
N ARG A 29 -5.45 9.71 13.68
CA ARG A 29 -6.77 9.07 13.81
C ARG A 29 -6.71 7.54 13.82
N THR A 30 -5.53 6.96 13.58
CA THR A 30 -5.29 5.52 13.66
C THR A 30 -4.69 5.13 15.00
N LYS A 31 -4.55 3.82 15.27
CA LYS A 31 -3.89 3.31 16.48
C LYS A 31 -2.46 3.83 16.70
N ARG A 32 -1.84 4.41 15.67
CA ARG A 32 -0.46 4.90 15.72
C ARG A 32 -0.32 6.12 16.63
N LEU A 33 -1.16 7.15 16.44
CA LEU A 33 -1.08 8.41 17.18
C LEU A 33 -2.44 8.86 17.78
N ARG A 34 -3.46 7.98 17.80
CA ARG A 34 -4.74 8.29 18.44
C ARG A 34 -4.53 8.64 19.91
N GLY A 35 -5.13 9.76 20.34
CA GLY A 35 -5.06 10.25 21.71
C GLY A 35 -3.78 11.02 22.05
N VAL A 36 -2.81 11.08 21.14
CA VAL A 36 -1.57 11.86 21.35
C VAL A 36 -1.87 13.33 21.05
N GLU A 37 -1.69 14.21 22.03
CA GLU A 37 -1.82 15.65 21.87
C GLU A 37 -0.46 16.32 21.63
N PHE A 38 -0.44 17.29 20.72
CA PHE A 38 0.74 18.06 20.38
C PHE A 38 0.55 19.54 20.73
N GLU A 39 1.61 20.19 21.22
CA GLU A 39 1.55 21.65 21.43
C GLU A 39 1.57 22.41 20.11
N THR A 40 2.37 21.95 19.14
CA THR A 40 2.53 22.56 17.82
C THR A 40 2.56 21.48 16.74
N ILE A 41 1.85 21.73 15.64
CA ILE A 41 1.86 20.89 14.43
C ILE A 41 2.37 21.73 13.26
N ILE A 42 3.27 21.15 12.47
CA ILE A 42 3.85 21.78 11.29
C ILE A 42 3.36 21.00 10.07
N PHE A 43 2.67 21.68 9.17
CA PHE A 43 2.25 21.15 7.88
C PHE A 43 3.25 21.60 6.82
N ASP A 44 4.05 20.66 6.34
CA ASP A 44 4.87 20.84 5.14
C ASP A 44 4.02 20.57 3.89
N GLU A 45 4.36 21.20 2.76
CA GLU A 45 3.59 21.14 1.51
C GLU A 45 2.10 21.48 1.70
N ALA A 46 1.80 22.47 2.56
CA ALA A 46 0.45 22.85 2.94
C ALA A 46 -0.42 23.36 1.78
N SER A 47 0.16 23.68 0.62
CA SER A 47 -0.60 23.99 -0.60
C SER A 47 -1.19 22.76 -1.27
N GLN A 48 -0.70 21.56 -0.95
CA GLN A 48 -1.11 20.28 -1.54
C GLN A 48 -1.94 19.41 -0.59
N ILE A 49 -2.11 19.82 0.67
CA ILE A 49 -2.94 19.11 1.65
C ILE A 49 -4.42 19.43 1.43
N THR A 50 -5.26 18.40 1.36
CA THR A 50 -6.71 18.61 1.35
C THR A 50 -7.15 19.17 2.71
N LEU A 51 -8.13 20.08 2.72
CA LEU A 51 -8.75 20.55 3.97
C LEU A 51 -9.13 19.39 4.93
N PRO A 52 -9.69 18.25 4.46
CA PRO A 52 -9.83 17.03 5.26
C PRO A 52 -8.61 16.63 6.07
N LEU A 53 -7.47 16.46 5.40
CA LEU A 53 -6.24 16.00 6.01
C LEU A 53 -5.70 17.06 6.97
N ALA A 54 -5.76 18.34 6.58
CA ALA A 54 -5.35 19.44 7.46
C ALA A 54 -6.14 19.43 8.77
N VAL A 55 -7.46 19.30 8.70
CA VAL A 55 -8.34 19.24 9.88
C VAL A 55 -7.99 18.06 10.79
N MET A 56 -7.70 16.88 10.23
CA MET A 56 -7.30 15.72 11.05
C MET A 56 -6.04 16.00 11.86
N GLY A 57 -5.04 16.61 11.24
CA GLY A 57 -3.84 17.06 11.94
C GLY A 57 -4.17 18.12 12.98
N MET A 58 -4.92 19.15 12.60
CA MET A 58 -5.25 20.28 13.48
C MET A 58 -5.96 19.86 14.76
N LEU A 59 -6.85 18.87 14.67
CA LEU A 59 -7.56 18.33 15.83
C LEU A 59 -6.63 17.65 16.87
N ALA A 60 -5.37 17.36 16.54
CA ALA A 60 -4.39 16.79 17.47
C ALA A 60 -3.45 17.84 18.09
N GLY A 61 -3.54 19.11 17.68
CA GLY A 61 -2.61 20.17 18.07
C GLY A 61 -3.27 21.37 18.75
N LYS A 62 -2.47 22.25 19.36
CA LYS A 62 -2.92 23.56 19.88
C LYS A 62 -2.47 24.74 18.99
N ARG A 63 -1.31 24.63 18.36
CA ARG A 63 -0.73 25.63 17.44
C ARG A 63 -0.37 24.97 16.11
N PHE A 64 -0.41 25.75 15.03
CA PHE A 64 -0.23 25.20 13.68
C PHE A 64 0.65 26.14 12.85
N VAL A 65 1.56 25.55 12.09
CA VAL A 65 2.40 26.26 11.12
C VAL A 65 2.17 25.63 9.76
N PHE A 66 1.72 26.40 8.78
CA PHE A 66 1.53 25.94 7.40
C PHE A 66 2.65 26.48 6.54
N ILE A 67 3.41 25.58 5.93
CA ILE A 67 4.51 25.88 5.01
C ILE A 67 4.13 25.30 3.66
N GLY A 68 4.01 26.15 2.64
CA GLY A 68 3.64 25.73 1.29
C GLY A 68 3.64 26.89 0.31
N ASP A 69 3.68 26.59 -0.97
CA ASP A 69 3.65 27.58 -2.05
C ASP A 69 2.29 27.54 -2.76
N GLN A 70 1.51 28.60 -2.57
CA GLN A 70 0.19 28.80 -3.20
C GLN A 70 0.22 28.91 -4.73
N LYS A 71 1.40 29.05 -5.35
CA LYS A 71 1.58 28.99 -6.82
C LYS A 71 1.86 27.57 -7.32
N GLN A 72 2.03 26.60 -6.44
CA GLN A 72 2.13 25.18 -6.78
C GLN A 72 0.74 24.54 -6.84
N LEU A 73 0.68 23.26 -7.22
CA LEU A 73 -0.57 22.55 -7.48
C LEU A 73 -1.49 22.56 -6.24
N PRO A 74 -2.79 22.85 -6.40
CA PRO A 74 -3.77 22.72 -5.31
C PRO A 74 -3.95 21.24 -4.94
N PRO A 75 -4.51 20.94 -3.75
CA PRO A 75 -4.77 19.57 -3.34
C PRO A 75 -5.70 18.87 -4.34
N VAL A 76 -5.34 17.67 -4.76
CA VAL A 76 -6.17 16.87 -5.67
C VAL A 76 -7.34 16.31 -4.89
N LEU A 77 -8.54 16.81 -5.15
CA LEU A 77 -9.78 16.30 -4.58
C LEU A 77 -10.40 15.27 -5.52
N MET A 78 -10.16 13.99 -5.29
CA MET A 78 -10.98 12.93 -5.89
C MET A 78 -12.32 12.90 -5.14
N THR A 79 -13.38 13.44 -5.75
CA THR A 79 -14.74 13.36 -5.21
C THR A 79 -15.18 11.90 -5.07
N ARG A 80 -15.73 11.57 -3.88
CA ARG A 80 -16.45 10.34 -3.49
C ARG A 80 -16.37 9.18 -4.50
N PHE A 81 -15.59 8.16 -4.13
CA PHE A 81 -15.48 6.91 -4.89
C PHE A 81 -16.84 6.19 -4.93
N GLY A 82 -17.40 6.05 -6.13
CA GLY A 82 -18.58 5.23 -6.35
C GLY A 82 -19.41 5.70 -7.54
N SER A 83 -19.89 4.75 -8.34
CA SER A 83 -20.84 4.94 -9.45
C SER A 83 -22.23 5.46 -9.03
N ARG A 84 -22.43 5.75 -7.74
CA ARG A 84 -23.59 6.42 -7.14
C ARG A 84 -23.11 7.55 -6.24
N ALA A 85 -22.71 8.67 -6.82
CA ALA A 85 -22.46 9.89 -6.08
C ALA A 85 -23.81 10.52 -5.65
N ASP A 86 -24.54 9.86 -4.75
CA ASP A 86 -25.62 10.55 -4.06
C ASP A 86 -25.00 11.70 -3.25
N PRO A 87 -25.56 12.91 -3.33
CA PRO A 87 -25.07 14.04 -2.55
C PRO A 87 -25.17 13.73 -1.05
N GLY A 88 -24.17 14.13 -0.27
CA GLY A 88 -24.12 13.89 1.18
C GLY A 88 -22.97 14.66 1.84
N PRO A 89 -22.66 14.37 3.12
CA PRO A 89 -21.64 15.08 3.90
C PRO A 89 -20.22 14.96 3.33
N ASP A 90 -19.44 16.03 3.38
CA ASP A 90 -18.01 15.97 3.05
C ASP A 90 -17.21 15.39 4.21
N PHE A 91 -17.67 15.62 5.45
CA PHE A 91 -17.02 15.11 6.65
C PHE A 91 -17.99 14.47 7.61
N TRP A 92 -17.47 13.49 8.34
CA TRP A 92 -18.04 13.02 9.58
C TRP A 92 -16.97 13.10 10.65
N VAL A 93 -17.27 13.86 11.69
CA VAL A 93 -16.50 13.92 12.92
C VAL A 93 -17.11 12.91 13.89
N LEU A 94 -16.31 11.93 14.32
CA LEU A 94 -16.65 10.95 15.35
C LEU A 94 -15.73 11.16 16.55
N HIS A 95 -16.30 11.55 17.68
CA HIS A 95 -15.58 11.68 18.95
C HIS A 95 -15.50 10.30 19.64
N ASP A 96 -14.52 10.11 20.54
CA ASP A 96 -14.23 8.81 21.18
C ASP A 96 -15.39 8.25 22.02
N ASP A 97 -16.27 9.13 22.52
CA ASP A 97 -17.49 8.78 23.26
C ASP A 97 -18.70 8.50 22.35
N GLY A 98 -18.51 8.47 21.04
CA GLY A 98 -19.54 8.19 20.04
C GLY A 98 -20.34 9.41 19.59
N ARG A 99 -20.12 10.59 20.20
CA ARG A 99 -20.77 11.83 19.74
C ARG A 99 -20.28 12.20 18.34
N SER A 100 -21.17 12.73 17.51
CA SER A 100 -20.88 12.90 16.08
C SER A 100 -21.41 14.21 15.49
N LEU A 101 -20.78 14.63 14.39
CA LEU A 101 -21.19 15.79 13.60
C LEU A 101 -20.92 15.52 12.11
N LEU A 102 -21.91 15.78 11.25
CA LEU A 102 -21.73 15.80 9.81
C LEU A 102 -21.49 17.23 9.31
N LEU A 103 -20.49 17.39 8.45
CA LEU A 103 -20.19 18.68 7.83
C LEU A 103 -20.31 18.60 6.32
N LYS A 104 -20.87 19.64 5.73
CA LYS A 104 -20.78 19.92 4.29
C LYS A 104 -20.03 21.23 4.09
N VAL A 105 -19.07 21.27 3.19
CA VAL A 105 -18.38 22.48 2.76
C VAL A 105 -19.20 23.13 1.66
N SER A 106 -19.57 24.39 1.87
CA SER A 106 -20.22 25.19 0.85
C SER A 106 -19.17 25.85 -0.05
N ALA A 107 -19.44 25.88 -1.35
CA ALA A 107 -18.72 26.69 -2.32
C ALA A 107 -19.16 28.17 -2.32
N GLY A 108 -20.07 28.54 -1.39
CA GLY A 108 -20.64 29.86 -1.27
C GLY A 108 -19.60 30.97 -1.24
N THR A 109 -19.86 32.02 -2.03
CA THR A 109 -18.98 33.17 -2.20
C THR A 109 -19.37 34.34 -1.29
N VAL A 110 -18.45 35.30 -1.13
CA VAL A 110 -18.71 36.53 -0.36
C VAL A 110 -19.78 37.36 -1.07
N GLU A 111 -19.77 37.38 -2.40
CA GLU A 111 -20.75 38.07 -3.24
C GLU A 111 -22.17 37.51 -3.02
N GLU A 112 -22.32 36.19 -3.00
CA GLU A 112 -23.61 35.53 -2.74
C GLU A 112 -24.11 35.83 -1.32
N ALA A 113 -23.23 35.79 -0.32
CA ALA A 113 -23.60 36.12 1.06
C ALA A 113 -24.05 37.59 1.20
N ARG A 114 -23.38 38.51 0.52
CA ARG A 114 -23.77 39.93 0.51
C ARG A 114 -25.05 40.18 -0.27
N ALA A 115 -25.24 39.49 -1.40
CA ALA A 115 -26.48 39.56 -2.19
C ALA A 115 -27.69 39.02 -1.41
N ALA A 116 -27.49 37.93 -0.65
CA ALA A 116 -28.49 37.39 0.27
C ALA A 116 -28.87 38.37 1.40
N SER A 117 -27.90 39.18 1.84
CA SER A 117 -28.04 40.14 2.94
C SER A 117 -28.64 41.49 2.52
N GLN A 118 -28.66 41.79 1.22
CA GLN A 118 -29.17 43.07 0.69
C GLN A 118 -30.58 42.89 0.13
N PRO A 119 -31.57 43.66 0.60
CA PRO A 119 -32.87 43.69 -0.05
C PRO A 119 -32.72 44.32 -1.43
N ASN A 120 -32.84 43.52 -2.49
CA ASN A 120 -32.88 44.05 -3.85
C ASN A 120 -34.12 44.97 -3.99
N PHE A 121 -33.88 46.27 -4.17
CA PHE A 121 -34.91 47.29 -4.38
C PHE A 121 -35.90 46.90 -5.50
N PHE A 122 -35.43 46.21 -6.53
CA PHE A 122 -36.27 45.67 -7.63
C PHE A 122 -37.07 44.41 -7.27
N GLN A 123 -36.64 43.58 -6.31
CA GLN A 123 -37.38 42.38 -5.86
C GLN A 123 -38.61 42.75 -5.02
N SER A 124 -38.48 43.83 -4.23
CA SER A 124 -39.58 44.46 -3.49
C SER A 124 -40.73 44.89 -4.43
N LEU A 125 -40.39 45.44 -5.60
CA LEU A 125 -41.35 45.89 -6.62
C LEU A 125 -42.07 44.76 -7.37
N LEU A 126 -41.49 43.57 -7.45
CA LEU A 126 -42.03 42.41 -8.19
C LEU A 126 -42.76 41.39 -7.31
N GLY A 127 -42.98 41.69 -6.02
CA GLY A 127 -43.72 40.81 -5.10
C GLY A 127 -43.03 39.48 -4.79
N LYS A 128 -41.75 39.30 -5.17
CA LYS A 128 -40.98 38.08 -4.86
C LYS A 128 -40.25 38.26 -3.53
N SER A 129 -40.96 38.00 -2.44
CA SER A 129 -40.42 37.90 -1.08
C SER A 129 -39.79 36.52 -0.88
N ALA A 130 -38.52 36.37 -1.26
CA ALA A 130 -37.65 35.36 -0.69
C ALA A 130 -36.23 35.87 -0.80
N ALA A 131 -35.66 36.31 0.32
CA ALA A 131 -34.22 36.53 0.41
C ALA A 131 -33.56 35.18 0.07
N ALA A 132 -32.75 35.16 -1.00
CA ALA A 132 -31.97 33.97 -1.32
C ALA A 132 -31.06 33.70 -0.13
N THR A 133 -31.20 32.55 0.54
CA THR A 133 -30.43 32.21 1.73
C THR A 133 -29.34 31.21 1.35
N ILE A 134 -28.12 31.47 1.80
CA ILE A 134 -26.98 30.61 1.50
C ILE A 134 -26.94 29.41 2.46
N GLY A 135 -26.48 28.24 2.00
CA GLY A 135 -26.38 27.02 2.82
C GLY A 135 -27.60 26.11 2.84
N VAL A 136 -28.73 26.51 2.22
CA VAL A 136 -29.98 25.73 2.22
C VAL A 136 -29.78 24.40 1.48
N ALA A 137 -29.18 24.43 0.29
CA ALA A 137 -28.93 23.24 -0.51
C ALA A 137 -27.99 22.24 0.20
N GLU A 138 -26.95 22.74 0.85
CA GLU A 138 -26.02 21.93 1.65
C GLU A 138 -26.74 21.30 2.85
N ARG A 139 -27.61 22.05 3.52
CA ARG A 139 -28.43 21.50 4.62
C ARG A 139 -29.42 20.46 4.12
N GLU A 140 -30.13 20.70 3.03
CA GLU A 140 -31.04 19.72 2.44
C GLU A 140 -30.30 18.44 2.07
N THR A 141 -29.09 18.55 1.53
CA THR A 141 -28.20 17.42 1.27
C THR A 141 -27.87 16.63 2.53
N LEU A 142 -27.50 17.32 3.61
CA LEU A 142 -27.20 16.69 4.91
C LEU A 142 -28.43 16.00 5.50
N LEU A 143 -29.59 16.66 5.50
CA LEU A 143 -30.84 16.11 6.02
C LEU A 143 -31.33 14.92 5.20
N ALA A 144 -31.26 15.02 3.87
CA ALA A 144 -31.58 13.93 2.97
C ALA A 144 -30.67 12.74 3.26
N PHE A 145 -29.37 12.95 3.44
CA PHE A 145 -28.42 11.90 3.79
C PHE A 145 -28.70 11.27 5.16
N VAL A 146 -29.00 12.06 6.19
CA VAL A 146 -29.36 11.57 7.52
C VAL A 146 -30.62 10.70 7.48
N ALA A 147 -31.63 11.12 6.71
CA ALA A 147 -32.90 10.39 6.60
C ALA A 147 -32.75 8.97 6.03
N ARG A 148 -31.69 8.70 5.25
CA ARG A 148 -31.40 7.39 4.64
C ARG A 148 -30.63 6.45 5.58
N VAL A 149 -29.96 6.99 6.59
CA VAL A 149 -29.08 6.21 7.47
C VAL A 149 -29.86 5.77 8.71
N ALA A 150 -29.97 4.45 8.88
CA ALA A 150 -30.65 3.87 10.04
C ALA A 150 -29.96 4.29 11.35
N GLY A 151 -30.75 4.76 12.31
CA GLY A 151 -30.24 5.18 13.63
C GLY A 151 -29.54 6.54 13.68
N ALA A 152 -29.54 7.32 12.59
CA ALA A 152 -28.85 8.61 12.51
C ALA A 152 -29.76 9.85 12.63
N ARG A 153 -31.07 9.70 12.94
CA ARG A 153 -32.06 10.79 12.83
C ARG A 153 -31.72 12.05 13.64
N ASP A 154 -31.05 11.90 14.78
CA ASP A 154 -30.70 12.99 15.69
C ASP A 154 -29.26 13.49 15.51
N LEU A 155 -28.62 13.12 14.39
CA LEU A 155 -27.24 13.47 14.09
C LEU A 155 -27.11 14.97 13.83
N ALA A 156 -26.15 15.60 14.48
CA ALA A 156 -25.85 17.00 14.27
C ALA A 156 -25.32 17.23 12.85
N THR A 157 -25.75 18.32 12.23
CA THR A 157 -25.37 18.70 10.87
C THR A 157 -24.97 20.17 10.85
N ALA A 158 -23.88 20.50 10.16
CA ALA A 158 -23.47 21.88 9.98
C ALA A 158 -22.84 22.14 8.59
N VAL A 159 -22.86 23.41 8.18
CA VAL A 159 -22.32 23.86 6.89
C VAL A 159 -21.09 24.76 7.13
N ALA A 160 -19.97 24.40 6.51
CA ALA A 160 -18.73 25.15 6.61
C ALA A 160 -18.57 26.09 5.41
N PHE A 161 -18.32 27.37 5.66
CA PHE A 161 -18.11 28.42 4.67
C PHE A 161 -16.68 28.97 4.78
N PRO A 162 -15.68 28.31 4.17
CA PRO A 162 -14.27 28.65 4.37
C PRO A 162 -13.89 30.05 3.87
N ASN A 163 -14.63 30.57 2.88
CA ASN A 163 -14.29 31.82 2.20
C ASN A 163 -15.15 33.02 2.63
N VAL A 164 -16.14 32.83 3.52
CA VAL A 164 -17.10 33.88 3.90
C VAL A 164 -16.93 34.24 5.37
N SER A 165 -16.94 35.54 5.68
CA SER A 165 -16.83 36.02 7.06
C SER A 165 -18.08 35.70 7.87
N GLU A 166 -17.90 35.48 9.17
CA GLU A 166 -19.00 35.26 10.13
C GLU A 166 -20.00 36.43 10.11
N ALA A 167 -19.51 37.64 9.88
CA ALA A 167 -20.32 38.86 9.81
C ALA A 167 -21.26 38.89 8.59
N ASP A 168 -20.76 38.45 7.43
CA ASP A 168 -21.56 38.31 6.21
C ASP A 168 -22.56 37.15 6.35
N LEU A 169 -22.13 36.00 6.91
CA LEU A 169 -22.99 34.82 7.09
C LEU A 169 -24.16 35.07 8.05
N ARG A 170 -23.95 35.85 9.12
CA ARG A 170 -24.99 36.15 10.13
C ARG A 170 -26.26 36.76 9.53
N LYS A 171 -26.16 37.41 8.38
CA LYS A 171 -27.28 38.05 7.67
C LYS A 171 -27.76 37.23 6.47
N ALA A 172 -26.95 36.28 6.00
CA ALA A 172 -27.15 35.56 4.74
C ALA A 172 -27.66 34.12 4.90
N VAL A 173 -27.30 33.45 6.01
CA VAL A 173 -27.63 32.05 6.26
C VAL A 173 -29.05 31.93 6.81
N ALA A 174 -29.82 30.96 6.32
CA ALA A 174 -31.18 30.74 6.80
C ALA A 174 -31.22 30.36 8.29
N SER A 175 -32.30 30.75 8.98
CA SER A 175 -32.54 30.35 10.36
C SER A 175 -32.56 28.82 10.52
N GLY A 176 -31.94 28.30 11.57
CA GLY A 176 -31.88 26.87 11.87
C GLY A 176 -30.72 26.11 11.20
N ILE A 177 -29.95 26.74 10.32
CA ILE A 177 -28.68 26.18 9.81
C ILE A 177 -27.58 26.44 10.85
N VAL A 178 -26.95 25.39 11.35
CA VAL A 178 -25.69 25.49 12.09
C VAL A 178 -24.57 25.69 11.08
N TYR A 179 -23.74 26.71 11.26
CA TYR A 179 -22.68 27.03 10.30
C TYR A 179 -21.38 27.47 10.99
N ALA A 180 -20.27 27.38 10.25
CA ALA A 180 -18.99 27.96 10.62
C ALA A 180 -18.45 28.79 9.46
N GLY A 181 -18.23 30.08 9.69
CA GLY A 181 -17.54 30.96 8.74
C GLY A 181 -16.03 30.91 8.88
N LYS A 182 -15.35 31.69 8.06
CA LYS A 182 -13.89 31.79 7.99
C LYS A 182 -13.21 31.93 9.35
N GLU A 183 -13.73 32.80 10.23
CA GLU A 183 -13.16 33.06 11.55
C GLU A 183 -13.38 31.89 12.52
N THR A 184 -14.49 31.17 12.40
CA THR A 184 -14.80 30.00 13.23
C THR A 184 -14.00 28.77 12.79
N LEU A 185 -13.78 28.64 11.48
CA LEU A 185 -12.93 27.62 10.88
C LEU A 185 -11.43 27.88 11.12
N ALA A 186 -11.06 29.03 11.69
CA ALA A 186 -9.70 29.29 12.11
C ALA A 186 -9.24 28.22 13.12
N PRO A 187 -8.00 27.72 13.01
CA PRO A 187 -7.52 26.60 13.80
C PRO A 187 -7.70 26.74 15.32
N GLU A 188 -7.59 27.95 15.86
CA GLU A 188 -7.66 28.26 17.29
C GLU A 188 -9.08 28.13 17.85
N ARG A 189 -10.10 28.20 16.99
CA ARG A 189 -11.52 28.19 17.38
C ARG A 189 -12.24 26.94 16.93
N PHE A 190 -11.78 26.32 15.85
CA PHE A 190 -12.50 25.24 15.18
C PHE A 190 -12.76 24.03 16.07
N ARG A 191 -11.76 23.60 16.86
CA ARG A 191 -11.90 22.48 17.80
C ARG A 191 -13.02 22.74 18.82
N SER A 192 -12.96 23.87 19.52
CA SER A 192 -13.98 24.25 20.50
C SER A 192 -15.36 24.41 19.90
N TRP A 193 -15.45 24.85 18.63
CA TRP A 193 -16.71 24.96 17.93
C TRP A 193 -17.29 23.59 17.59
N ILE A 194 -16.47 22.65 17.06
CA ILE A 194 -16.89 21.26 16.81
C ILE A 194 -17.45 20.64 18.09
N ASP A 195 -16.71 20.74 19.20
CA ASP A 195 -17.10 20.12 20.48
C ASP A 195 -18.48 20.61 20.96
N ALA A 196 -18.82 21.87 20.68
CA ALA A 196 -20.10 22.48 21.00
C ALA A 196 -21.25 22.06 20.05
N GLN A 197 -20.95 21.56 18.84
CA GLN A 197 -21.95 21.13 17.85
C GLN A 197 -22.19 19.62 17.83
N LEU A 198 -21.41 18.82 18.56
CA LEU A 198 -21.55 17.38 18.58
C LEU A 198 -22.93 16.93 19.10
N SER A 199 -23.52 15.92 18.44
CA SER A 199 -24.78 15.30 18.87
C SER A 199 -24.62 14.46 20.14
N SER A 200 -25.71 13.85 20.60
CA SER A 200 -25.63 12.72 21.53
C SER A 200 -24.83 11.55 20.92
N PRO A 201 -24.26 10.66 21.76
CA PRO A 201 -23.56 9.48 21.30
C PRO A 201 -24.42 8.59 20.39
N LEU A 202 -23.85 8.16 19.27
CA LEU A 202 -24.47 7.17 18.39
C LEU A 202 -24.30 5.75 18.93
N SER A 203 -25.26 4.87 18.63
CA SER A 203 -25.10 3.43 18.88
C SER A 203 -24.07 2.82 17.93
N GLY A 204 -23.49 1.68 18.30
CA GLY A 204 -22.56 0.95 17.43
C GLY A 204 -23.16 0.62 16.05
N ASP A 205 -24.44 0.24 16.01
CA ASP A 205 -25.14 -0.05 14.75
C ASP A 205 -25.32 1.20 13.88
N ALA A 206 -25.62 2.35 14.49
CA ALA A 206 -25.72 3.61 13.77
C ALA A 206 -24.36 4.04 13.19
N ILE A 207 -23.27 3.84 13.93
CA ILE A 207 -21.89 4.08 13.45
C ILE A 207 -21.58 3.18 12.24
N VAL A 208 -21.93 1.88 12.31
CA VAL A 208 -21.74 0.95 11.19
C VAL A 208 -22.57 1.36 9.97
N ALA A 209 -23.84 1.72 10.16
CA ALA A 209 -24.71 2.19 9.08
C ALA A 209 -24.19 3.48 8.43
N LEU A 210 -23.67 4.41 9.24
CA LEU A 210 -23.09 5.66 8.76
C LEU A 210 -21.80 5.41 7.98
N ARG A 211 -20.91 4.52 8.45
CA ARG A 211 -19.72 4.08 7.70
C ARG A 211 -20.12 3.45 6.36
N LYS A 212 -21.10 2.54 6.33
CA LYS A 212 -21.60 1.92 5.08
C LYS A 212 -22.10 2.97 4.08
N ALA A 213 -22.78 4.02 4.57
CA ALA A 213 -23.32 5.08 3.73
C ALA A 213 -22.26 6.08 3.24
N MET A 214 -21.20 6.32 4.02
CA MET A 214 -20.14 7.27 3.67
C MET A 214 -18.98 6.66 2.89
N ALA A 215 -18.68 5.38 3.13
CA ALA A 215 -17.59 4.66 2.50
C ALA A 215 -18.09 3.28 2.02
N PRO A 216 -19.03 3.24 1.05
CA PRO A 216 -19.57 1.96 0.53
C PRO A 216 -18.48 1.03 -0.02
N GLU A 217 -17.36 1.57 -0.47
CA GLU A 217 -16.20 0.84 -0.97
C GLU A 217 -15.46 0.01 0.10
N VAL A 218 -15.76 0.17 1.40
CA VAL A 218 -15.11 -0.60 2.48
C VAL A 218 -15.98 -1.74 3.02
N VAL A 219 -17.16 -1.94 2.42
CA VAL A 219 -18.10 -2.99 2.81
C VAL A 219 -17.62 -4.35 2.32
N ILE A 220 -17.56 -5.31 3.24
CA ILE A 220 -17.16 -6.69 3.02
C ILE A 220 -18.42 -7.56 2.93
N PRO A 221 -18.71 -8.14 1.75
CA PRO A 221 -19.81 -9.07 1.60
C PRO A 221 -19.72 -10.22 2.60
N ALA A 222 -20.83 -10.58 3.23
CA ALA A 222 -20.83 -11.54 4.32
C ALA A 222 -20.25 -12.91 3.93
N HIS A 223 -20.47 -13.35 2.68
CA HIS A 223 -19.98 -14.62 2.15
C HIS A 223 -18.46 -14.67 1.92
N PHE A 224 -17.74 -13.54 2.04
CA PHE A 224 -16.27 -13.54 2.04
C PHE A 224 -15.69 -14.01 3.38
N THR A 225 -16.51 -14.10 4.44
CA THR A 225 -16.04 -14.48 5.78
C THR A 225 -16.26 -15.97 6.04
N VAL A 226 -15.18 -16.66 6.48
CA VAL A 226 -15.17 -18.13 6.72
C VAL A 226 -15.74 -18.49 8.10
N ARG A 227 -16.38 -17.55 8.82
CA ARG A 227 -17.03 -17.89 10.10
C ARG A 227 -18.30 -18.68 9.81
N SER A 228 -18.17 -20.00 9.83
CA SER A 228 -19.29 -20.89 10.10
C SER A 228 -19.92 -20.48 11.43
N THR A 229 -21.21 -20.18 11.37
CA THR A 229 -22.12 -19.98 12.51
C THR A 229 -21.89 -21.05 13.57
N LEU A 230 -21.34 -20.66 14.73
CA LEU A 230 -21.72 -21.32 15.97
C LEU A 230 -23.18 -20.93 16.20
N GLU A 231 -24.09 -21.83 15.86
CA GLU A 231 -25.54 -21.72 16.07
C GLU A 231 -25.85 -21.45 17.55
N ARG A 232 -25.88 -20.18 17.98
CA ARG A 232 -26.60 -19.70 19.17
C ARG A 232 -27.04 -18.25 19.02
N ASN A 233 -27.90 -17.97 18.03
CA ASN A 233 -29.03 -17.04 18.14
C ASN A 233 -29.78 -16.99 16.80
N ILE A 234 -31.09 -17.23 16.84
CA ILE A 234 -31.92 -17.60 15.67
C ILE A 234 -32.43 -16.38 14.86
N ASP A 235 -32.04 -15.13 15.16
CA ASP A 235 -32.56 -13.95 14.45
C ASP A 235 -31.51 -13.01 13.81
N ALA A 236 -30.22 -13.34 13.87
CA ALA A 236 -29.18 -12.49 13.29
C ALA A 236 -28.86 -12.89 11.84
N GLN A 237 -29.48 -12.21 10.87
CA GLN A 237 -29.03 -12.25 9.48
C GLN A 237 -27.55 -11.84 9.41
N LEU A 238 -26.76 -12.55 8.60
CA LEU A 238 -25.34 -12.25 8.32
C LEU A 238 -25.20 -10.81 7.82
N ALA A 239 -24.90 -9.87 8.70
CA ALA A 239 -24.68 -8.47 8.34
C ALA A 239 -23.33 -8.33 7.63
N ASP A 240 -23.26 -7.50 6.57
CA ASP A 240 -21.98 -7.19 5.93
C ASP A 240 -21.00 -6.63 6.95
N TYR A 241 -19.74 -7.06 6.85
CA TYR A 241 -18.64 -6.56 7.65
C TYR A 241 -18.07 -5.29 7.00
N LEU A 242 -17.25 -4.54 7.74
CA LEU A 242 -16.51 -3.40 7.23
C LEU A 242 -15.02 -3.66 7.38
N LEU A 243 -14.19 -3.14 6.47
CA LEU A 243 -12.77 -2.99 6.75
C LEU A 243 -12.62 -2.16 8.05
N ASP A 244 -11.67 -2.56 8.89
CA ASP A 244 -11.29 -1.72 10.01
C ASP A 244 -10.64 -0.41 9.53
N TYR A 245 -10.45 0.56 10.42
CA TYR A 245 -9.91 1.87 10.04
C TYR A 245 -8.46 1.81 9.50
N ASP A 246 -7.65 0.86 9.97
CA ASP A 246 -6.26 0.71 9.50
C ASP A 246 -6.22 0.07 8.10
N GLN A 247 -7.11 -0.90 7.85
CA GLN A 247 -7.32 -1.51 6.54
C GLN A 247 -7.88 -0.51 5.54
N GLU A 248 -8.93 0.24 5.91
CA GLU A 248 -9.50 1.31 5.09
C GLU A 248 -8.44 2.34 4.72
N TRP A 249 -7.64 2.77 5.69
CA TRP A 249 -6.51 3.65 5.45
C TRP A 249 -5.52 3.07 4.45
N ALA A 250 -5.07 1.83 4.67
CA ALA A 250 -4.13 1.17 3.77
C ALA A 250 -4.68 1.04 2.34
N VAL A 251 -6.00 0.81 2.20
CA VAL A 251 -6.69 0.77 0.90
C VAL A 251 -6.79 2.13 0.24
N LYS A 252 -6.90 3.23 1.00
CA LYS A 252 -7.11 4.58 0.46
C LYS A 252 -5.86 5.44 0.36
N LEU A 253 -4.77 5.03 0.99
CA LEU A 253 -3.54 5.82 1.08
C LEU A 253 -2.93 6.14 -0.30
N ASP A 254 -2.64 7.42 -0.55
CA ASP A 254 -2.04 7.95 -1.78
C ASP A 254 -2.80 7.53 -3.06
N LEU A 255 -4.11 7.69 -3.04
CA LEU A 255 -4.95 7.64 -4.25
C LEU A 255 -5.11 9.02 -4.93
N ASP A 256 -4.57 10.08 -4.30
CA ASP A 256 -4.61 11.46 -4.78
C ASP A 256 -3.58 11.67 -5.89
N LEU A 257 -3.88 11.22 -7.10
CA LEU A 257 -3.05 11.54 -8.28
C LEU A 257 -3.95 12.12 -9.36
N SER A 258 -3.81 13.42 -9.60
CA SER A 258 -4.23 13.99 -10.89
C SER A 258 -3.26 13.50 -11.97
N GLN A 259 -3.72 13.49 -13.23
CA GLN A 259 -2.86 13.15 -14.37
C GLN A 259 -1.61 14.05 -14.45
N ASP A 260 -1.68 15.29 -13.93
CA ASP A 260 -0.56 16.24 -13.94
C ASP A 260 0.45 16.00 -12.80
N ALA A 261 0.01 15.58 -11.61
CA ALA A 261 0.89 15.23 -10.50
C ALA A 261 1.73 13.96 -10.79
N GLU A 262 1.20 13.05 -11.62
CA GLU A 262 1.90 11.86 -12.10
C GLU A 262 3.12 12.17 -12.99
N SER A 263 3.11 13.29 -13.72
CA SER A 263 4.26 13.70 -14.54
C SER A 263 5.46 14.14 -13.70
N THR A 264 5.22 14.57 -12.46
CA THR A 264 6.23 15.04 -11.51
C THR A 264 6.57 13.96 -10.46
N ALA A 265 5.63 13.06 -10.17
CA ALA A 265 5.85 11.86 -9.35
C ALA A 265 6.69 10.81 -10.09
N LYS A 266 7.96 11.13 -10.30
CA LYS A 266 9.00 10.11 -10.40
C LYS A 266 8.91 9.27 -9.12
N GLU A 267 8.62 7.98 -9.29
CA GLU A 267 8.55 6.95 -8.25
C GLU A 267 7.19 6.79 -7.55
N PHE A 268 6.35 5.93 -8.12
CA PHE A 268 5.57 4.99 -7.31
C PHE A 268 6.57 4.13 -6.51
N GLY A 269 7.07 4.66 -5.40
CA GLY A 269 7.97 3.94 -4.51
C GLY A 269 7.28 2.66 -4.00
N PRO A 270 8.02 1.56 -3.80
CA PRO A 270 7.46 0.35 -3.24
C PRO A 270 6.86 0.64 -1.86
N ARG A 271 5.62 0.20 -1.64
CA ARG A 271 4.99 0.27 -0.32
C ARG A 271 4.87 -1.08 0.32
N LEU A 272 5.28 -1.13 1.58
CA LEU A 272 5.20 -2.32 2.40
C LEU A 272 4.04 -2.17 3.40
N VAL A 273 3.03 -3.02 3.26
CA VAL A 273 1.93 -3.15 4.24
C VAL A 273 2.21 -4.37 5.10
N ASN A 274 2.72 -4.12 6.31
CA ASN A 274 2.98 -5.14 7.31
C ASN A 274 1.77 -5.38 8.21
N GLY A 275 1.66 -6.60 8.73
CA GLY A 275 0.66 -6.98 9.72
C GLY A 275 0.76 -8.45 10.07
N VAL A 276 0.30 -8.83 11.26
CA VAL A 276 0.30 -10.22 11.73
C VAL A 276 -0.45 -11.17 10.79
N ALA A 277 -0.14 -12.46 10.82
CA ALA A 277 -0.89 -13.45 10.05
C ALA A 277 -2.39 -13.38 10.40
N GLY A 278 -3.27 -13.43 9.39
CA GLY A 278 -4.72 -13.30 9.59
C GLY A 278 -5.25 -11.87 9.73
N SER A 279 -4.42 -10.83 9.68
CA SER A 279 -4.84 -9.41 9.79
C SER A 279 -5.65 -8.85 8.61
N GLY A 280 -6.03 -9.68 7.63
CA GLY A 280 -6.79 -9.25 6.46
C GLY A 280 -5.99 -8.60 5.33
N LYS A 281 -4.66 -8.77 5.26
CA LYS A 281 -3.82 -8.22 4.15
C LYS A 281 -4.33 -8.57 2.74
N SER A 282 -4.89 -9.76 2.57
CA SER A 282 -5.46 -10.19 1.29
C SER A 282 -6.71 -9.37 0.91
N LEU A 283 -7.50 -8.92 1.90
CA LEU A 283 -8.61 -7.99 1.66
C LEU A 283 -8.08 -6.62 1.25
N ILE A 284 -7.01 -6.12 1.88
CA ILE A 284 -6.37 -4.87 1.47
C ILE A 284 -5.98 -4.92 -0.01
N LEU A 285 -5.33 -5.99 -0.46
CA LEU A 285 -4.97 -6.19 -1.88
C LEU A 285 -6.21 -6.19 -2.80
N LEU A 286 -7.23 -6.95 -2.44
CA LEU A 286 -8.47 -7.09 -3.22
C LEU A 286 -9.18 -5.75 -3.40
N TYR A 287 -9.41 -5.03 -2.30
CA TYR A 287 -10.12 -3.76 -2.29
C TYR A 287 -9.30 -2.65 -2.93
N ARG A 288 -7.97 -2.66 -2.75
CA ARG A 288 -7.08 -1.72 -3.44
C ARG A 288 -7.11 -1.94 -4.94
N ALA A 289 -7.11 -3.19 -5.43
CA ALA A 289 -7.23 -3.46 -6.86
C ALA A 289 -8.55 -2.94 -7.43
N ASN A 290 -9.68 -3.17 -6.74
CA ASN A 290 -10.99 -2.68 -7.17
C ASN A 290 -11.05 -1.14 -7.19
N LEU A 291 -10.51 -0.49 -6.16
CA LEU A 291 -10.49 0.96 -6.07
C LEU A 291 -9.58 1.60 -7.14
N LEU A 292 -8.40 1.04 -7.36
CA LEU A 292 -7.51 1.48 -8.44
C LEU A 292 -8.14 1.29 -9.82
N ARG A 293 -8.89 0.20 -10.04
CA ARG A 293 -9.58 -0.05 -11.30
C ARG A 293 -10.63 1.02 -11.57
N GLN A 294 -11.43 1.38 -10.56
CA GLN A 294 -12.45 2.42 -10.66
C GLN A 294 -11.84 3.80 -10.93
N LEU A 295 -10.69 4.09 -10.31
CA LEU A 295 -10.04 5.39 -10.43
C LEU A 295 -9.26 5.59 -11.72
N TYR A 296 -8.64 4.52 -12.20
CA TYR A 296 -7.77 4.58 -13.36
C TYR A 296 -8.17 3.51 -14.38
N PRO A 297 -9.34 3.59 -15.04
CA PRO A 297 -9.88 2.55 -15.95
C PRO A 297 -8.98 2.12 -17.11
N ASP A 298 -7.98 2.94 -17.47
CA ASP A 298 -7.04 2.64 -18.54
C ASP A 298 -5.73 2.00 -18.04
N LYS A 299 -5.47 2.01 -16.73
CA LYS A 299 -4.23 1.45 -16.18
C LYS A 299 -4.28 -0.07 -16.18
N ARG A 300 -3.11 -0.66 -16.43
CA ARG A 300 -2.88 -2.11 -16.30
C ARG A 300 -2.52 -2.40 -14.85
N ILE A 301 -3.32 -3.24 -14.20
CA ILE A 301 -3.15 -3.63 -12.80
C ILE A 301 -2.80 -5.11 -12.77
N LEU A 302 -1.71 -5.46 -12.10
CA LEU A 302 -1.23 -6.82 -11.92
C LEU A 302 -1.16 -7.16 -10.44
N VAL A 303 -1.80 -8.28 -10.06
CA VAL A 303 -1.72 -8.84 -8.72
C VAL A 303 -0.93 -10.15 -8.77
N ILE A 304 0.15 -10.22 -7.98
CA ILE A 304 1.05 -11.37 -7.93
C ILE A 304 1.03 -12.00 -6.53
N THR A 305 0.93 -13.32 -6.46
CA THR A 305 1.20 -14.10 -5.22
C THR A 305 2.08 -15.32 -5.50
N HIS A 306 2.62 -15.99 -4.49
CA HIS A 306 3.31 -17.28 -4.70
C HIS A 306 2.37 -18.49 -4.66
N ASN A 307 1.14 -18.33 -4.17
CA ASN A 307 0.24 -19.45 -3.88
C ASN A 307 -0.88 -19.54 -4.92
N ARG A 308 -0.96 -20.67 -5.62
CA ARG A 308 -1.93 -20.92 -6.69
C ARG A 308 -3.39 -20.95 -6.21
N ALA A 309 -3.66 -21.46 -5.01
CA ALA A 309 -5.01 -21.48 -4.45
C ALA A 309 -5.44 -20.07 -4.03
N LEU A 310 -4.53 -19.33 -3.40
CA LEU A 310 -4.80 -17.96 -2.95
C LEU A 310 -5.11 -17.02 -4.12
N ILE A 311 -4.32 -17.08 -5.21
CA ILE A 311 -4.58 -16.19 -6.35
C ILE A 311 -5.95 -16.46 -7.00
N GLY A 312 -6.38 -17.72 -7.05
CA GLY A 312 -7.70 -18.09 -7.58
C GLY A 312 -8.85 -17.64 -6.67
N ASP A 313 -8.70 -17.76 -5.35
CA ASP A 313 -9.67 -17.22 -4.38
C ASP A 313 -9.78 -15.68 -4.49
N LEU A 314 -8.64 -14.98 -4.61
CA LEU A 314 -8.64 -13.53 -4.78
C LEU A 314 -9.29 -13.07 -6.08
N GLU A 315 -8.97 -13.72 -7.20
CA GLU A 315 -9.60 -13.45 -8.49
C GLU A 315 -11.12 -13.68 -8.43
N GLY A 316 -11.56 -14.78 -7.81
CA GLY A 316 -12.98 -15.07 -7.63
C GLY A 316 -13.72 -14.01 -6.82
N ARG A 317 -13.15 -13.60 -5.67
CA ARG A 317 -13.70 -12.52 -4.85
C ARG A 317 -13.70 -11.17 -5.57
N TYR A 318 -12.68 -10.91 -6.40
CA TYR A 318 -12.60 -9.69 -7.19
C TYR A 318 -13.71 -9.61 -8.23
N LEU A 319 -13.94 -10.70 -8.95
CA LEU A 319 -15.01 -10.77 -9.95
C LEU A 319 -16.37 -10.46 -9.32
N ASP A 320 -16.62 -11.00 -8.13
CA ASP A 320 -17.85 -10.71 -7.40
C ASP A 320 -17.92 -9.24 -6.94
N LEU A 321 -16.86 -8.73 -6.31
CA LEU A 321 -16.79 -7.36 -5.80
C LEU A 321 -16.90 -6.29 -6.91
N SER A 322 -16.33 -6.56 -8.08
CA SER A 322 -16.26 -5.62 -9.21
C SER A 322 -17.46 -5.72 -10.15
N GLY A 323 -18.38 -6.68 -9.94
CA GLY A 323 -19.46 -6.95 -10.88
C GLY A 323 -19.00 -7.61 -12.18
N GLY A 324 -17.89 -8.36 -12.14
CA GLY A 324 -17.40 -9.19 -13.24
C GLY A 324 -16.24 -8.61 -14.03
N ASP A 325 -15.51 -7.61 -13.50
CA ASP A 325 -14.34 -7.05 -14.17
C ASP A 325 -13.21 -8.09 -14.31
N ARG A 326 -12.70 -8.26 -15.52
CA ARG A 326 -11.63 -9.19 -15.88
C ARG A 326 -10.36 -8.49 -16.36
N THR A 327 -10.28 -7.16 -16.22
CA THR A 327 -9.15 -6.37 -16.73
C THR A 327 -7.95 -6.32 -15.78
N VAL A 328 -8.14 -6.65 -14.50
CA VAL A 328 -7.04 -6.88 -13.56
C VAL A 328 -6.41 -8.25 -13.85
N GLU A 329 -5.09 -8.29 -14.00
CA GLU A 329 -4.37 -9.54 -14.22
C GLU A 329 -3.98 -10.18 -12.89
N TRP A 330 -4.31 -11.47 -12.74
CA TRP A 330 -4.04 -12.27 -11.53
C TRP A 330 -3.08 -13.40 -11.87
N ARG A 331 -1.88 -13.40 -11.27
CA ARG A 331 -0.86 -14.41 -11.57
C ARG A 331 -0.18 -14.92 -10.31
N THR A 332 0.31 -16.16 -10.37
CA THR A 332 1.39 -16.54 -9.46
C THR A 332 2.69 -15.88 -9.93
N PHE A 333 3.64 -15.62 -9.03
CA PHE A 333 4.96 -15.07 -9.41
C PHE A 333 5.63 -15.92 -10.49
N GLN A 334 5.61 -17.24 -10.31
CA GLN A 334 6.18 -18.17 -11.30
C GLN A 334 5.40 -18.17 -12.62
N GLY A 335 4.06 -18.11 -12.57
CA GLY A 335 3.25 -18.03 -13.79
C GLY A 335 3.45 -16.71 -14.54
N TRP A 336 3.64 -15.62 -13.82
CA TRP A 336 4.03 -14.34 -14.39
C TRP A 336 5.41 -14.43 -15.02
N CYS A 337 6.44 -14.87 -14.29
CA CYS A 337 7.79 -15.04 -14.84
C CYS A 337 7.83 -15.93 -16.09
N ALA A 338 7.09 -17.04 -16.10
CA ALA A 338 7.02 -17.95 -17.24
C ALA A 338 6.44 -17.29 -18.50
N SER A 339 5.55 -16.30 -18.36
CA SER A 339 4.98 -15.57 -19.51
C SER A 339 5.96 -14.61 -20.19
N TYR A 340 7.00 -14.18 -19.45
CA TYR A 340 8.05 -13.31 -19.97
C TYR A 340 9.30 -14.09 -20.37
N TRP A 341 9.53 -15.27 -19.78
CA TRP A 341 10.74 -16.03 -20.03
C TRP A 341 10.86 -16.40 -21.53
N PRO A 342 11.99 -16.11 -22.18
CA PRO A 342 12.17 -16.46 -23.58
C PRO A 342 12.01 -17.97 -23.78
N ALA A 343 11.12 -18.34 -24.70
CA ALA A 343 10.95 -19.74 -25.08
C ALA A 343 12.24 -20.30 -25.70
N HIS A 344 12.37 -21.63 -25.67
CA HIS A 344 13.45 -22.36 -26.36
C HIS A 344 14.88 -22.08 -25.85
N ARG A 345 15.05 -21.88 -24.54
CA ARG A 345 16.37 -21.81 -23.89
C ARG A 345 16.47 -22.87 -22.80
N CYS A 346 17.58 -23.57 -22.72
CA CYS A 346 17.86 -24.52 -21.65
C CYS A 346 19.28 -24.30 -21.12
N TYR A 347 19.40 -24.28 -19.79
CA TYR A 347 20.66 -24.03 -19.08
C TYR A 347 21.08 -25.32 -18.39
N PHE A 348 22.33 -25.71 -18.55
CA PHE A 348 22.90 -26.87 -17.87
C PHE A 348 24.32 -26.58 -17.37
N SER A 349 24.79 -27.37 -16.41
CA SER A 349 26.17 -27.36 -15.94
C SER A 349 26.52 -28.75 -15.43
N PHE A 350 27.81 -29.04 -15.30
CA PHE A 350 28.26 -30.22 -14.57
C PHE A 350 28.38 -29.89 -13.08
N ALA A 351 28.37 -30.92 -12.24
CA ALA A 351 28.53 -30.72 -10.80
C ALA A 351 30.01 -30.47 -10.48
N ASP A 352 30.33 -29.29 -9.96
CA ASP A 352 31.67 -28.99 -9.46
C ASP A 352 31.96 -29.74 -8.16
N ILE A 353 32.97 -30.62 -8.16
CA ILE A 353 33.43 -31.31 -6.96
C ILE A 353 34.44 -30.44 -6.21
N TYR A 354 33.96 -29.38 -5.56
CA TYR A 354 34.80 -28.57 -4.68
C TYR A 354 35.39 -29.41 -3.54
N ALA A 355 36.56 -29.05 -3.01
CA ALA A 355 37.18 -29.74 -1.86
C ALA A 355 36.24 -29.94 -0.64
N LYS A 356 35.27 -29.03 -0.44
CA LYS A 356 34.22 -29.17 0.59
C LYS A 356 33.18 -30.24 0.26
N VAL A 357 32.78 -30.35 -1.00
CA VAL A 357 31.87 -31.38 -1.48
C VAL A 357 32.58 -32.73 -1.37
N GLU A 358 33.83 -32.83 -1.80
CA GLU A 358 34.65 -34.04 -1.67
C GLU A 358 34.71 -34.55 -0.22
N ARG A 359 34.98 -33.66 0.76
CA ARG A 359 34.97 -34.02 2.20
C ARG A 359 33.63 -34.58 2.69
N ASN A 360 32.52 -34.08 2.14
CA ASN A 360 31.20 -34.58 2.51
C ASN A 360 30.88 -35.92 1.82
N LEU A 361 31.27 -36.07 0.56
CA LEU A 361 31.10 -37.29 -0.21
C LEU A 361 31.87 -38.47 0.39
N ARG A 362 33.03 -38.25 1.03
CA ARG A 362 33.74 -39.29 1.80
C ARG A 362 32.95 -39.91 2.95
N LYS A 363 31.82 -39.30 3.35
CA LYS A 363 30.90 -39.82 4.38
C LYS A 363 29.82 -40.74 3.81
N LEU A 364 29.81 -40.95 2.49
CA LEU A 364 28.88 -41.88 1.85
C LEU A 364 29.10 -43.30 2.38
N PRO A 365 28.03 -44.10 2.48
CA PRO A 365 28.15 -45.48 2.89
C PRO A 365 28.98 -46.29 1.87
N PRO A 366 29.65 -47.37 2.31
CA PRO A 366 30.36 -48.27 1.39
C PRO A 366 29.44 -48.78 0.27
N GLY A 367 29.95 -48.80 -0.97
CA GLY A 367 29.20 -49.21 -2.16
C GLY A 367 28.50 -48.08 -2.92
N ILE A 368 28.68 -46.82 -2.51
CA ILE A 368 28.27 -45.64 -3.30
C ILE A 368 29.51 -44.87 -3.71
N ASP A 369 29.90 -45.02 -4.97
CA ASP A 369 31.01 -44.30 -5.57
C ASP A 369 30.53 -43.07 -6.31
N VAL A 370 31.21 -41.94 -6.08
CA VAL A 370 30.96 -40.72 -6.83
C VAL A 370 31.73 -40.79 -8.12
N TYR A 371 31.00 -40.80 -9.23
CA TYR A 371 31.57 -40.77 -10.55
C TYR A 371 31.58 -39.34 -11.08
N ASP A 372 32.79 -38.79 -11.25
CA ASP A 372 33.01 -37.57 -12.02
C ASP A 372 33.56 -37.98 -13.40
N PRO A 373 32.75 -37.89 -14.48
CA PRO A 373 33.21 -38.30 -15.80
C PRO A 373 34.41 -37.46 -16.24
N PRO A 374 35.38 -38.04 -16.98
CA PRO A 374 36.45 -37.25 -17.57
C PRO A 374 35.88 -36.26 -18.61
N ASP A 375 36.65 -35.21 -18.90
CA ASP A 375 36.18 -34.07 -19.69
C ASP A 375 35.72 -34.44 -21.11
N ASP A 376 36.34 -35.45 -21.73
CA ASP A 376 35.96 -35.96 -23.05
C ASP A 376 34.53 -36.53 -23.05
N GLN A 377 34.14 -37.26 -22.00
CA GLN A 377 32.79 -37.78 -21.85
C GLN A 377 31.77 -36.67 -21.56
N LYS A 378 32.14 -35.67 -20.74
CA LYS A 378 31.31 -34.49 -20.49
C LYS A 378 31.06 -33.71 -21.78
N ILE A 379 32.10 -33.52 -22.60
CA ILE A 379 32.02 -32.85 -23.91
C ILE A 379 31.12 -33.65 -24.87
N ALA A 380 31.29 -34.98 -24.95
CA ALA A 380 30.47 -35.83 -25.80
C ALA A 380 28.98 -35.73 -25.42
N LEU A 381 28.66 -35.85 -24.13
CA LEU A 381 27.29 -35.70 -23.63
C LEU A 381 26.73 -34.29 -23.92
N ALA A 382 27.53 -33.25 -23.75
CA ALA A 382 27.11 -31.89 -24.04
C ALA A 382 26.77 -31.70 -25.53
N LEU A 383 27.55 -32.29 -26.45
CA LEU A 383 27.28 -32.28 -27.89
C LEU A 383 25.99 -33.02 -28.23
N ASP A 384 25.78 -34.22 -27.68
CA ASP A 384 24.57 -35.00 -27.90
C ASP A 384 23.32 -34.23 -27.42
N LEU A 385 23.41 -33.61 -26.23
CA LEU A 385 22.35 -32.75 -25.72
C LEU A 385 22.09 -31.55 -26.63
N ALA A 386 23.14 -30.97 -27.20
CA ALA A 386 23.01 -29.82 -28.09
C ALA A 386 22.37 -30.18 -29.43
N GLU A 387 22.66 -31.37 -29.97
CA GLU A 387 21.97 -31.90 -31.15
C GLU A 387 20.49 -32.10 -30.87
N ILE A 388 20.14 -32.78 -29.78
CA ILE A 388 18.74 -32.99 -29.35
C ILE A 388 18.03 -31.64 -29.18
N ALA A 389 18.66 -30.69 -28.49
CA ALA A 389 18.11 -29.36 -28.27
C ALA A 389 17.86 -28.64 -29.60
N ALA A 390 18.81 -28.69 -30.53
CA ALA A 390 18.69 -28.08 -31.86
C ALA A 390 17.53 -28.67 -32.68
N TRP A 391 17.32 -29.99 -32.62
CA TRP A 391 16.16 -30.65 -33.26
C TRP A 391 14.81 -30.14 -32.73
N HIS A 392 14.77 -29.67 -31.47
CA HIS A 392 13.60 -29.06 -30.84
C HIS A 392 13.60 -27.53 -30.90
N GLY A 393 14.55 -26.91 -31.62
CA GLY A 393 14.71 -25.46 -31.71
C GLY A 393 15.18 -24.79 -30.41
N ILE A 394 15.68 -25.57 -29.45
CA ILE A 394 16.15 -25.09 -28.14
C ILE A 394 17.64 -24.72 -28.22
N THR A 395 18.00 -23.54 -27.74
CA THR A 395 19.39 -23.11 -27.56
C THR A 395 19.90 -23.54 -26.19
N LEU A 396 21.03 -24.25 -26.15
CA LEU A 396 21.69 -24.63 -24.90
C LEU A 396 22.65 -23.55 -24.41
N PHE A 397 22.66 -23.37 -23.09
CA PHE A 397 23.53 -22.47 -22.36
C PHE A 397 24.26 -23.22 -21.25
N THR A 398 25.53 -22.92 -21.03
CA THR A 398 26.30 -23.49 -19.91
C THR A 398 27.03 -22.45 -19.07
N CYS A 399 27.12 -22.66 -17.76
CA CYS A 399 27.69 -21.71 -16.81
C CYS A 399 29.13 -22.08 -16.44
N ALA A 400 30.07 -21.17 -16.67
CA ALA A 400 31.45 -21.21 -16.16
C ALA A 400 32.29 -22.44 -16.56
N GLU A 401 31.82 -23.27 -17.47
CA GLU A 401 32.57 -24.41 -17.98
C GLU A 401 33.67 -23.95 -18.95
N ASP A 402 34.86 -24.55 -18.83
CA ASP A 402 36.06 -24.18 -19.59
C ASP A 402 36.02 -24.61 -21.06
N PHE A 403 34.98 -25.34 -21.45
CA PHE A 403 34.78 -25.85 -22.81
C PHE A 403 34.56 -24.76 -23.88
N SER A 404 34.69 -23.48 -23.50
CA SER A 404 34.74 -22.20 -24.23
C SER A 404 33.82 -21.93 -25.44
N ALA A 405 33.38 -22.92 -26.22
CA ALA A 405 32.12 -23.06 -26.96
C ALA A 405 32.14 -24.45 -27.63
N VAL A 406 31.52 -25.45 -27.02
CA VAL A 406 31.35 -26.78 -27.63
C VAL A 406 30.34 -26.62 -28.77
N GLY A 407 30.82 -26.19 -29.95
CA GLY A 407 30.02 -25.90 -31.14
C GLY A 407 28.74 -25.07 -30.87
N PRO A 408 27.54 -25.66 -30.97
CA PRO A 408 26.24 -24.97 -30.85
C PRO A 408 25.87 -24.46 -29.44
N ILE A 409 26.68 -24.69 -28.40
CA ILE A 409 26.36 -24.33 -27.01
C ILE A 409 26.84 -22.91 -26.67
N GLN A 410 25.95 -22.09 -26.11
CA GLN A 410 26.23 -20.70 -25.73
C GLN A 410 26.68 -20.56 -24.27
N ARG A 411 27.31 -19.42 -23.95
CA ARG A 411 27.66 -19.08 -22.56
C ARG A 411 26.43 -18.59 -21.81
N GLY A 412 26.15 -19.24 -20.68
CA GLY A 412 25.08 -18.87 -19.77
C GLY A 412 25.46 -17.73 -18.82
N SER A 413 24.44 -16.97 -18.44
CA SER A 413 24.53 -15.82 -17.55
C SER A 413 23.42 -15.94 -16.51
N CYS A 414 23.77 -16.09 -15.22
CA CYS A 414 22.77 -16.09 -14.15
C CYS A 414 22.08 -14.72 -14.00
N VAL A 415 22.82 -13.65 -14.34
CA VAL A 415 22.31 -12.30 -14.48
C VAL A 415 22.59 -11.88 -15.92
N ASP A 416 21.55 -11.99 -16.76
CA ASP A 416 21.64 -11.86 -18.22
C ASP A 416 21.11 -10.49 -18.67
N LYS A 417 22.03 -9.59 -19.05
CA LYS A 417 21.66 -8.24 -19.52
C LYS A 417 20.80 -8.28 -20.77
N GLU A 418 21.02 -9.21 -21.68
CA GLU A 418 20.31 -9.26 -22.95
C GLU A 418 18.85 -9.65 -22.71
N ILE A 419 18.60 -10.61 -21.82
CA ILE A 419 17.24 -10.93 -21.37
C ILE A 419 16.63 -9.73 -20.63
N LEU A 420 17.37 -9.07 -19.73
CA LEU A 420 16.84 -7.89 -19.01
C LEU A 420 16.44 -6.75 -19.95
N ASP A 421 17.26 -6.46 -20.97
CA ASP A 421 16.97 -5.42 -21.96
C ASP A 421 15.81 -5.82 -22.90
N LEU A 422 15.68 -7.12 -23.22
CA LEU A 422 14.55 -7.64 -23.97
C LEU A 422 13.24 -7.48 -23.20
N LEU A 423 13.27 -7.77 -21.89
CA LEU A 423 12.11 -7.71 -21.01
C LEU A 423 11.71 -6.28 -20.61
N TRP A 424 12.69 -5.40 -20.43
CA TRP A 424 12.50 -4.02 -19.98
C TRP A 424 13.37 -3.04 -20.79
N PRO A 425 13.08 -2.85 -22.09
CA PRO A 425 13.88 -2.00 -22.97
C PRO A 425 13.94 -0.54 -22.47
N GLU A 426 12.89 -0.05 -21.80
CA GLU A 426 12.84 1.27 -21.20
C GLU A 426 13.74 1.44 -19.97
N LYS A 427 14.18 0.33 -19.35
CA LYS A 427 15.09 0.30 -18.21
C LYS A 427 16.49 -0.15 -18.59
N ALA A 428 16.74 -0.37 -19.88
CA ALA A 428 18.03 -0.78 -20.40
C ALA A 428 19.11 0.20 -19.94
N ARG A 429 20.15 -0.34 -19.30
CA ARG A 429 21.25 0.45 -18.75
C ARG A 429 22.58 -0.23 -18.99
N LYS A 430 23.65 0.55 -18.94
CA LYS A 430 25.00 -0.01 -19.01
C LYS A 430 25.25 -0.85 -17.76
N MET A 431 25.51 -2.15 -17.96
CA MET A 431 25.96 -3.07 -16.91
C MET A 431 27.37 -3.55 -17.25
N LYS A 432 28.20 -3.73 -16.22
CA LYS A 432 29.55 -4.29 -16.39
C LYS A 432 29.46 -5.80 -16.41
N LEU A 433 30.25 -6.44 -17.28
CA LEU A 433 30.45 -7.88 -17.19
C LEU A 433 31.16 -8.18 -15.86
N SER A 434 30.61 -9.09 -15.07
CA SER A 434 31.12 -9.52 -13.77
C SER A 434 31.14 -11.03 -13.72
N SER A 435 32.16 -11.62 -14.33
CA SER A 435 32.32 -13.06 -14.32
C SER A 435 32.79 -13.54 -12.94
N ASN A 436 31.84 -13.83 -12.05
CA ASN A 436 32.10 -14.30 -10.68
C ASN A 436 32.87 -15.63 -10.63
N ARG A 437 32.84 -16.42 -11.70
CA ARG A 437 33.56 -17.69 -11.85
C ARG A 437 34.64 -17.65 -12.94
N GLY A 438 35.13 -16.45 -13.29
CA GLY A 438 36.17 -16.24 -14.31
C GLY A 438 35.74 -16.45 -15.77
N LYS A 439 34.82 -17.38 -16.06
CA LYS A 439 34.41 -17.76 -17.43
C LYS A 439 32.91 -17.67 -17.73
N CYS A 440 32.08 -17.19 -16.78
CA CYS A 440 30.65 -17.05 -16.99
C CYS A 440 30.27 -15.73 -17.70
N GLY A 441 29.08 -15.67 -18.31
CA GLY A 441 28.57 -14.48 -18.98
C GLY A 441 27.86 -13.48 -18.06
N CYS A 442 27.92 -13.68 -16.73
CA CYS A 442 27.16 -12.89 -15.77
C CYS A 442 27.53 -11.41 -15.79
N TYR A 443 26.53 -10.56 -15.59
CA TYR A 443 26.70 -9.13 -15.39
C TYR A 443 26.68 -8.76 -13.90
N ASP A 444 27.12 -7.54 -13.60
CA ASP A 444 27.22 -6.98 -12.26
C ASP A 444 25.91 -7.13 -11.47
N SER A 445 26.02 -7.65 -10.25
CA SER A 445 24.91 -7.99 -9.37
C SER A 445 25.36 -8.04 -7.91
N ARG A 446 24.41 -7.94 -6.98
CA ARG A 446 24.66 -8.12 -5.55
C ARG A 446 23.92 -9.34 -5.07
N ASP A 447 24.65 -10.31 -4.55
CA ASP A 447 24.07 -11.50 -3.94
C ASP A 447 23.31 -11.12 -2.65
N ILE A 448 22.15 -11.73 -2.47
CA ILE A 448 21.27 -11.55 -1.30
C ILE A 448 21.26 -12.80 -0.41
N GLY A 449 21.93 -13.88 -0.82
CA GLY A 449 22.08 -15.10 -0.03
C GLY A 449 23.13 -15.00 1.07
N ALA A 450 23.12 -15.98 1.97
CA ALA A 450 24.13 -16.14 3.01
C ALA A 450 24.54 -17.62 3.14
N TYR A 451 25.83 -17.90 3.10
CA TYR A 451 26.38 -19.23 3.34
C TYR A 451 26.18 -19.66 4.79
N ASP A 452 26.23 -20.97 5.03
CA ASP A 452 26.05 -21.55 6.38
C ASP A 452 24.76 -21.08 7.08
N THR A 453 23.63 -21.00 6.35
CA THR A 453 22.31 -20.67 6.93
C THR A 453 21.25 -21.74 6.66
N CYS A 454 21.47 -22.63 5.68
CA CYS A 454 20.51 -23.67 5.32
C CYS A 454 20.64 -24.90 6.25
N PRO A 455 19.55 -25.35 6.91
CA PRO A 455 19.60 -26.48 7.86
C PRO A 455 19.51 -27.87 7.19
N HIS A 456 19.27 -27.93 5.88
CA HIS A 456 19.01 -29.19 5.14
C HIS A 456 20.24 -30.13 5.16
N GLY A 457 21.42 -29.55 4.93
CA GLY A 457 22.74 -30.21 4.95
C GLY A 457 22.84 -31.42 4.03
N CYS A 458 22.50 -31.19 2.76
CA CYS A 458 22.70 -32.13 1.66
C CYS A 458 24.19 -32.49 1.51
N ILE A 459 24.50 -33.74 1.15
CA ILE A 459 25.88 -34.23 1.04
C ILE A 459 26.68 -33.55 -0.09
N TYR A 460 25.99 -33.12 -1.14
CA TYR A 460 26.55 -32.40 -2.29
C TYR A 460 26.54 -30.87 -2.10
N CYS A 461 26.21 -30.36 -0.91
CA CYS A 461 26.05 -28.93 -0.71
C CYS A 461 27.39 -28.20 -0.76
N TYR A 462 27.52 -27.26 -1.69
CA TYR A 462 28.66 -26.33 -1.75
C TYR A 462 28.42 -25.05 -0.93
N VAL A 463 27.18 -24.76 -0.52
CA VAL A 463 26.78 -23.51 0.16
C VAL A 463 26.97 -23.58 1.68
N VAL A 464 26.85 -24.77 2.27
CA VAL A 464 27.05 -25.00 3.70
C VAL A 464 28.42 -25.64 3.92
N LEU A 465 29.34 -24.86 4.47
CA LEU A 465 30.70 -25.28 4.85
C LEU A 465 30.68 -26.03 6.18
N ASN A 466 29.81 -25.64 7.12
CA ASN A 466 29.76 -26.19 8.47
C ASN A 466 28.30 -26.40 8.91
N ARG A 467 27.82 -27.65 8.85
CA ARG A 467 26.45 -27.99 9.23
C ARG A 467 26.10 -27.59 10.68
N PRO A 468 26.95 -27.86 11.70
CA PRO A 468 26.74 -27.31 13.04
C PRO A 468 26.56 -25.78 13.06
N LEU A 469 27.39 -25.03 12.33
CA LEU A 469 27.26 -23.58 12.22
C LEU A 469 25.95 -23.18 11.53
N ALA A 470 25.56 -23.86 10.46
CA ALA A 470 24.30 -23.59 9.78
C ALA A 470 23.07 -23.85 10.66
N LEU A 471 23.09 -24.91 11.46
CA LEU A 471 22.04 -25.18 12.44
C LEU A 471 22.03 -24.13 13.56
N LYS A 472 23.20 -23.64 13.98
CA LYS A 472 23.30 -22.55 14.95
C LYS A 472 22.72 -21.25 14.37
N ASN A 473 23.19 -20.82 13.19
CA ASN A 473 22.72 -19.63 12.51
C ASN A 473 21.21 -19.68 12.23
N TYR A 474 20.69 -20.82 11.82
CA TYR A 474 19.25 -21.01 11.62
C TYR A 474 18.45 -20.86 12.92
N ARG A 475 18.95 -21.37 14.05
CA ARG A 475 18.30 -21.22 15.37
C ARG A 475 18.41 -19.81 15.94
N GLU A 476 19.50 -19.12 15.65
CA GLU A 476 19.77 -17.74 16.09
C GLU A 476 19.23 -16.69 15.11
N HIS A 477 18.61 -17.12 14.01
CA HIS A 477 18.00 -16.23 13.03
C HIS A 477 16.86 -15.46 13.69
N ASP A 478 16.94 -14.14 13.58
CA ASP A 478 15.90 -13.21 14.00
C ASP A 478 15.01 -12.91 12.78
N PRO A 479 13.74 -13.37 12.78
CA PRO A 479 12.81 -13.15 11.67
C PRO A 479 12.57 -11.67 11.34
N ASP A 480 12.79 -10.78 12.31
CA ASP A 480 12.57 -9.34 12.16
C ASP A 480 13.84 -8.60 11.69
N HIS A 481 14.96 -9.31 11.50
CA HIS A 481 16.21 -8.73 11.05
C HIS A 481 16.38 -8.81 9.52
N ASP A 482 16.84 -7.73 8.90
CA ASP A 482 17.04 -7.59 7.43
C ASP A 482 18.10 -8.52 6.80
N ALA A 483 18.65 -9.46 7.58
CA ALA A 483 19.70 -10.37 7.13
C ALA A 483 19.54 -11.74 7.80
N LEU A 484 19.88 -12.80 7.07
CA LEU A 484 19.81 -14.18 7.56
C LEU A 484 20.74 -14.45 8.75
N ILE A 485 21.80 -13.64 8.92
CA ILE A 485 22.75 -13.69 10.03
C ILE A 485 23.05 -12.28 10.52
N LYS A 486 23.24 -12.12 11.84
CA LYS A 486 23.68 -10.85 12.43
C LYS A 486 25.04 -10.48 11.86
N ARG A 487 25.13 -9.34 11.16
CA ARG A 487 26.39 -8.85 10.59
C ARG A 487 27.26 -8.30 11.73
N GLY A 488 28.43 -8.90 11.95
CA GLY A 488 29.48 -8.28 12.76
C GLY A 488 30.03 -7.00 12.11
N PRO A 489 30.87 -6.21 12.81
CA PRO A 489 31.54 -5.06 12.19
C PRO A 489 32.31 -5.51 10.94
N LYS A 490 32.23 -4.70 9.87
CA LYS A 490 32.88 -4.94 8.58
C LYS A 490 34.34 -5.38 8.78
N GLN A 491 34.63 -6.66 8.57
CA GLN A 491 36.01 -7.08 8.32
C GLN A 491 36.31 -6.75 6.86
N SER A 492 37.44 -6.06 6.64
CA SER A 492 38.00 -5.76 5.32
C SER A 492 38.03 -7.03 4.45
N PRO A 493 37.77 -6.94 3.14
CA PRO A 493 37.73 -8.13 2.30
C PRO A 493 39.10 -8.81 2.33
N ALA A 494 39.18 -9.95 3.01
CA ALA A 494 40.29 -10.87 2.83
C ALA A 494 40.25 -11.29 1.36
N SER A 495 41.35 -11.02 0.66
CA SER A 495 41.64 -11.51 -0.67
C SER A 495 41.16 -12.95 -0.80
N VAL A 496 40.19 -13.18 -1.68
CA VAL A 496 39.91 -14.53 -2.19
C VAL A 496 41.21 -14.99 -2.82
N ALA A 497 41.95 -15.83 -2.11
CA ALA A 497 43.11 -16.50 -2.67
C ALA A 497 42.60 -17.32 -3.85
N SER A 498 43.06 -16.94 -5.04
CA SER A 498 43.17 -17.85 -6.16
C SER A 498 44.11 -18.98 -5.71
N ASP A 499 43.54 -20.12 -5.32
CA ASP A 499 44.33 -21.36 -5.29
C ASP A 499 44.44 -21.88 -6.75
N PRO A 500 45.62 -22.39 -7.12
CA PRO A 500 45.99 -22.71 -8.51
C PRO A 500 45.20 -23.86 -9.13
#